data_AF-A0A1K1NYZ8-F1
#
_entry.id   AF-A0A1K1NYZ8-F1
#
_cell.length_a   1.000
_cell.length_b   1.000
_cell.length_c   1.000
_cell.angle_alpha   90.00
_cell.angle_beta   90.00
_cell.angle_gamma   90.00
#
_symmetry.space_group_name_H-M   'P 1'
#
loop_
_entity.id
_entity.type
_entity.pdbx_description
1 polymer ?
#
loop_
_entity_poly.entity_id
_entity_poly.type
_entity_poly.pdbx_seq_one_letter_code
_entity_poly.pdbx_strand_id
1 'polypeptide(L)'
;MPNSFPEPPPGREDETDIAEYFNHIHHILSEISGAETRADLAEKVADLSQAITSTRLFVASKIEDYVELNKRLTRLEKKIRKQNLP
;
A
#
# COMPACT_ATOMS: atom_id res chain seq x y z
N MET A 1 2.56 21.77 -32.27
CA MET A 1 3.14 20.50 -31.78
C MET A 1 2.21 19.95 -30.71
N PRO A 2 1.67 18.72 -30.84
CA PRO A 2 0.79 18.18 -29.82
C PRO A 2 1.64 17.72 -28.63
N ASN A 3 1.38 18.30 -27.46
CA ASN A 3 1.95 17.84 -26.20
C ASN A 3 1.39 16.45 -25.90
N SER A 4 2.18 15.43 -26.15
CA SER A 4 1.91 14.07 -25.68
C SER A 4 2.31 14.03 -24.22
N PHE A 5 1.33 14.07 -23.31
CA PHE A 5 1.58 13.61 -21.95
C PHE A 5 1.96 12.13 -22.05
N PRO A 6 3.02 11.67 -21.34
CA PRO A 6 3.33 10.25 -21.31
C PRO A 6 2.12 9.52 -20.72
N GLU A 7 1.59 8.54 -21.45
CA GLU A 7 0.62 7.60 -20.91
C GLU A 7 1.22 6.96 -19.65
N PRO A 8 0.43 6.80 -18.57
CA PRO A 8 0.89 6.06 -17.41
C PRO A 8 1.32 4.65 -17.87
N PRO A 9 2.46 4.14 -17.38
CA PRO A 9 2.98 2.87 -17.87
C PRO A 9 1.95 1.75 -17.68
N PRO A 10 1.72 0.89 -18.68
CA PRO A 10 0.84 -0.26 -18.55
C PRO A 10 1.52 -1.29 -17.62
N GLY A 11 0.85 -1.65 -16.54
CA GLY A 11 1.35 -2.61 -15.56
C GLY A 11 1.17 -2.14 -14.12
N ARG A 12 -0.06 -2.25 -13.61
CA ARG A 12 -0.32 -2.43 -12.17
C ARG A 12 -1.28 -3.60 -11.96
N GLU A 13 -1.11 -4.64 -12.77
CA GLU A 13 -1.91 -5.87 -12.65
C GLU A 13 -1.48 -6.73 -11.45
N ASP A 14 -0.33 -6.40 -10.83
CA ASP A 14 0.25 -7.09 -9.66
C ASP A 14 0.47 -6.18 -8.43
N GLU A 15 -0.12 -4.97 -8.38
CA GLU A 15 -0.14 -4.22 -7.12
C GLU A 15 -1.31 -4.70 -6.26
N THR A 16 -1.05 -5.63 -5.33
CA THR A 16 -1.96 -5.91 -4.22
C THR A 16 -2.41 -4.59 -3.60
N ASP A 17 -3.69 -4.26 -3.76
CA ASP A 17 -4.25 -3.00 -3.29
C ASP A 17 -4.38 -3.06 -1.76
N ILE A 18 -4.16 -1.94 -1.07
CA ILE A 18 -4.40 -1.84 0.36
C ILE A 18 -5.85 -2.21 0.72
N ALA A 19 -6.78 -2.01 -0.22
CA ALA A 19 -8.17 -2.44 -0.10
C ALA A 19 -8.30 -3.95 0.13
N GLU A 20 -7.47 -4.78 -0.51
CA GLU A 20 -7.51 -6.24 -0.34
C GLU A 20 -7.11 -6.65 1.07
N TYR A 21 -6.10 -6.00 1.65
CA TYR A 21 -5.69 -6.20 3.05
C TYR A 21 -6.81 -5.84 4.03
N PHE A 22 -7.48 -4.70 3.83
CA PHE A 22 -8.61 -4.30 4.68
C PHE A 22 -9.83 -5.22 4.52
N ASN A 23 -10.12 -5.67 3.29
CA ASN A 23 -11.18 -6.64 3.03
C ASN A 23 -10.90 -7.97 3.73
N HIS A 24 -9.65 -8.43 3.71
CA HIS A 24 -9.25 -9.65 4.41
C HIS A 24 -9.41 -9.53 5.93
N ILE A 25 -9.00 -8.41 6.53
CA ILE A 25 -9.25 -8.12 7.96
C ILE A 25 -10.74 -8.14 8.27
N HIS A 26 -11.56 -7.47 7.43
CA HIS A 26 -13.00 -7.40 7.62
C HIS A 26 -13.65 -8.78 7.53
N HIS A 27 -13.19 -9.62 6.61
CA HIS A 27 -13.66 -10.98 6.47
C HIS A 27 -13.40 -11.78 7.76
N ILE A 28 -12.18 -11.78 8.30
CA ILE A 28 -11.86 -12.48 9.56
C ILE A 28 -12.71 -11.94 10.72
N LEU A 29 -12.88 -10.61 10.81
CA LEU A 29 -13.74 -10.00 11.83
C LEU A 29 -15.19 -10.50 11.76
N SER A 30 -15.73 -10.70 10.54
CA SER A 30 -17.08 -11.23 10.36
C SER A 30 -17.19 -12.68 10.88
N GLU A 31 -16.15 -13.48 10.69
CA GLU A 31 -16.13 -14.89 11.09
C GLU A 31 -15.95 -15.08 12.60
N ILE A 32 -15.32 -14.14 13.30
CA ILE A 32 -15.16 -14.18 14.77
C ILE A 32 -16.51 -14.26 15.48
N SER A 33 -17.53 -13.58 14.96
CA SER A 33 -18.88 -13.60 15.53
C SER A 33 -19.58 -14.97 15.40
N GLY A 34 -19.13 -15.80 14.46
CA GLY A 34 -19.61 -17.16 14.26
C GLY A 34 -18.76 -18.24 14.94
N ALA A 35 -17.83 -17.86 15.82
CA ALA A 35 -16.96 -18.83 16.47
C ALA A 35 -17.74 -19.68 17.51
N GLU A 36 -17.79 -20.99 17.30
CA GLU A 36 -18.59 -21.90 18.13
C GLU A 36 -17.84 -22.41 19.37
N THR A 37 -16.50 -22.40 19.30
CA THR A 37 -15.64 -22.92 20.36
C THR A 37 -14.55 -21.93 20.74
N ARG A 38 -13.97 -22.11 21.92
CA ARG A 38 -12.82 -21.31 22.36
C ARG A 38 -11.57 -21.54 21.50
N ALA A 39 -11.40 -22.75 20.96
CA ALA A 39 -10.28 -23.06 20.07
C ALA A 39 -10.42 -22.33 18.73
N ASP A 40 -11.61 -22.39 18.14
CA ASP A 40 -11.97 -21.69 16.89
C ASP A 40 -11.85 -20.17 17.06
N LEU A 41 -12.34 -19.61 18.17
CA LEU A 41 -12.14 -18.19 18.48
C LEU A 41 -10.64 -17.83 18.58
N ALA A 42 -9.83 -18.68 19.21
CA ALA A 42 -8.39 -18.42 19.35
C ALA A 42 -7.67 -18.45 18.01
N GLU A 43 -8.05 -19.35 17.11
CA GLU A 43 -7.55 -19.44 15.74
C GLU A 43 -7.89 -18.18 14.95
N LYS A 44 -9.17 -17.78 14.91
CA LYS A 44 -9.59 -16.56 14.19
C LYS A 44 -8.94 -15.28 14.73
N VAL A 45 -8.70 -15.20 16.04
CA VAL A 45 -7.96 -14.08 16.64
C VAL A 45 -6.49 -14.09 16.23
N ALA A 46 -5.86 -15.26 16.12
CA ALA A 46 -4.50 -15.38 15.61
C ALA A 46 -4.40 -14.93 14.15
N ASP A 47 -5.34 -15.37 13.30
CA ASP A 47 -5.42 -14.98 11.89
C ASP A 47 -5.62 -13.46 11.75
N LEU A 48 -6.51 -12.88 12.56
CA LEU A 48 -6.73 -11.43 12.57
C LEU A 48 -5.44 -10.68 12.94
N SER A 49 -4.71 -11.15 13.95
CA SER A 49 -3.43 -10.56 14.38
C SER A 49 -2.38 -10.60 13.26
N GLN A 50 -2.31 -11.72 12.55
CA GLN A 50 -1.43 -11.87 11.39
C GLN A 50 -1.84 -10.93 10.25
N ALA A 51 -3.12 -10.86 9.91
CA ALA A 51 -3.64 -9.97 8.87
C ALA A 51 -3.34 -8.49 9.17
N ILE A 52 -3.53 -8.05 10.42
CA ILE A 52 -3.18 -6.69 10.88
C ILE A 52 -1.68 -6.43 10.73
N THR A 53 -0.84 -7.40 11.10
CA THR A 53 0.62 -7.28 11.00
C THR A 53 1.06 -7.15 9.55
N SER A 54 0.56 -8.00 8.66
CA SER A 54 0.83 -7.93 7.22
C SER A 54 0.40 -6.60 6.61
N THR A 55 -0.78 -6.10 6.99
CA THR A 55 -1.30 -4.80 6.53
C THR A 55 -0.40 -3.64 6.98
N ARG A 56 0.09 -3.67 8.23
CA ARG A 56 1.04 -2.67 8.74
C ARG A 56 2.35 -2.68 7.97
N LEU A 57 2.89 -3.86 7.65
CA LEU A 57 4.12 -3.99 6.88
C LEU A 57 3.94 -3.46 5.45
N PHE A 58 2.81 -3.75 4.81
CA PHE A 58 2.50 -3.21 3.49
C PHE A 58 2.44 -1.67 3.50
N VAL A 59 1.72 -1.08 4.48
CA VAL A 59 1.64 0.38 4.62
C VAL A 59 3.02 1.00 4.85
N ALA A 60 3.85 0.39 5.70
CA ALA A 60 5.21 0.86 5.95
C ALA A 60 6.06 0.86 4.67
N SER A 61 6.01 -0.21 3.89
CA SER A 61 6.70 -0.30 2.59
C SER A 61 6.25 0.79 1.62
N LYS A 62 4.94 1.04 1.49
CA LYS A 62 4.44 2.12 0.62
C LYS A 62 4.88 3.50 1.10
N ILE A 63 4.95 3.75 2.41
CA ILE A 63 5.50 5.01 2.95
C ILE A 63 6.96 5.19 2.54
N GLU A 64 7.78 4.14 2.63
CA GLU A 64 9.18 4.18 2.19
C GLU A 64 9.30 4.52 0.69
N ASP A 65 8.47 3.90 -0.15
CA ASP A 65 8.40 4.18 -1.59
C ASP A 65 8.05 5.65 -1.86
N TYR A 66 7.04 6.19 -1.16
CA TYR A 66 6.65 7.60 -1.29
C TYR A 66 7.73 8.56 -0.81
N VAL A 67 8.45 8.23 0.26
CA VAL A 67 9.59 9.03 0.75
C VAL A 67 10.71 9.06 -0.29
N GLU A 68 11.04 7.92 -0.91
CA GLU A 68 12.06 7.86 -1.95
C GLU A 68 11.62 8.61 -3.22
N LEU A 69 10.36 8.49 -3.62
CA LEU A 69 9.79 9.27 -4.72
C LEU A 69 9.91 10.78 -4.45
N ASN A 70 9.57 11.22 -3.24
CA ASN A 70 9.67 12.63 -2.88
C ASN A 70 11.13 13.15 -2.93
N LYS A 71 12.10 12.34 -2.51
CA LYS A 71 13.54 12.67 -2.67
C LYS A 71 13.92 12.84 -4.14
N ARG A 72 13.42 11.96 -5.02
CA ARG A 72 13.66 12.05 -6.47
C ARG A 72 13.04 13.31 -7.07
N LEU A 73 11.80 13.63 -6.72
CA LEU A 73 11.12 14.87 -7.14
C LEU A 73 11.88 16.12 -6.68
N THR A 74 12.34 16.14 -5.42
CA THR A 74 13.15 17.24 -4.88
C THR A 74 14.47 17.42 -5.66
N ARG A 75 15.14 16.33 -6.04
CA ARG A 75 16.36 16.38 -6.86
C ARG A 75 16.07 16.90 -8.26
N LEU A 76 14.96 16.48 -8.87
CA LEU A 76 14.52 16.97 -10.18
C LEU A 76 14.20 18.47 -10.13
N GLU A 77 13.47 18.93 -9.11
CA GLU A 77 13.17 20.35 -8.93
C GLU A 77 14.46 21.19 -8.82
N LYS A 78 15.44 20.72 -8.03
CA LYS A 78 16.76 21.38 -7.93
C LYS A 78 17.51 21.43 -9.26
N LYS A 79 17.44 20.38 -10.09
CA LYS A 79 18.06 20.37 -11.42
C LYS A 79 17.39 21.37 -12.36
N ILE A 80 16.06 21.41 -12.37
CA ILE A 80 15.29 22.36 -13.18
C ILE A 80 15.62 23.80 -12.77
N ARG A 81 15.63 24.10 -11.46
CA ARG A 81 16.03 25.43 -10.96
C ARG A 81 17.45 25.83 -11.36
N LYS A 82 18.39 24.87 -11.41
CA LYS A 82 19.76 25.11 -11.88
C LYS A 82 19.85 25.40 -13.38
N GLN A 83 18.92 24.88 -14.18
CA GLN A 83 18.85 25.09 -15.62
C GLN A 83 18.10 26.38 -15.99
N ASN A 84 17.21 26.86 -15.12
CA ASN A 84 16.42 28.08 -15.32
C ASN A 84 17.04 29.34 -14.66
N LEU A 85 18.32 29.29 -14.27
CA LEU A 85 19.07 30.49 -13.91
C LEU A 85 19.56 31.17 -15.21
N PRO A 86 19.25 32.45 -15.46
CA PRO A 86 20.00 33.24 -16.44
C PRO A 86 21.47 33.38 -16.03
#